data_AF-A0A2V5IUF9-F1
#
_entry.id   AF-A0A2V5IUF9-F1
#
_cell.length_a   1.000
_cell.length_b   1.000
_cell.length_c   1.000
_cell.angle_alpha   90.00
_cell.angle_beta   90.00
_cell.angle_gamma   90.00
#
_symmetry.space_group_name_H-M   'P 1'
#
loop_
_entity.id
_entity.type
_entity.pdbx_description
1 polymer ?
#
loop_
_entity_poly.entity_id
_entity_poly.type
_entity_poly.pdbx_seq_one_letter_code
_entity_poly.pdbx_strand_id
1 'polypeptide(L)'
;MIKSKSGMRAMGALAISTLVAISAVVVGPVSPANAAGLNGSGPIRMAGADRYSTAQAISKSNFPSQTEAVFLATGTNFPDALSAGPAAGKAASPVLLTASNGLSAAAAQELDRLRPASIYVMGGTGAISNAVVNAAKAYSGNVVRISGADRYATATGTSKLFWPTSETVYVASGASFADALSGGALAAKTGSPILLTAAGGLVDVTKTELRRLAPSQVVVLGGTGAVSDTAYAQIAAAVPGAAISRIQGSDRLGTSAAIAKAGWGTSAKAMYAVAWNFPDALAGVAAAAANGAPLLLTNPGCMPASVWDESSRLGVSTKGILGGQGVLSINAVSAGCTEAYPTPNASASARSYSGHGDDVIEISKPDGANSVAIATLSHRGSSNFIVTTLDAGMNANMYLAITNGDYAGTVIFDEYDWLEPTTRLQISADGPWTISIASVRSAPSYGKQHIDGRGDAVFNYTGSAGSAKLNHYGSSHFIIEMTRLDGSWDPNDLVLVNEGSYSGTRVWPKGPTVTAVLADGTWSASIR
;
A
#
# COMPACT_ATOMS: atom_id res chain seq x y z
N MET A 1 60.28 -54.42 15.98
CA MET A 1 59.04 -53.82 15.41
C MET A 1 58.52 -52.79 16.40
N ILE A 2 59.09 -51.58 16.48
CA ILE A 2 58.61 -50.31 15.86
C ILE A 2 57.11 -50.10 16.15
N LYS A 3 56.74 -49.39 17.24
CA LYS A 3 56.39 -47.94 17.36
C LYS A 3 54.99 -47.64 16.77
N SER A 4 54.14 -46.73 17.25
CA SER A 4 54.25 -45.59 18.17
C SER A 4 52.83 -45.08 18.50
N LYS A 5 52.76 -44.33 19.59
CA LYS A 5 51.62 -43.64 20.22
C LYS A 5 50.92 -42.62 19.33
N SER A 6 49.64 -42.43 19.64
CA SER A 6 48.75 -41.34 19.25
C SER A 6 49.30 -39.95 19.62
N GLY A 7 49.26 -39.02 18.66
CA GLY A 7 49.54 -37.61 18.86
C GLY A 7 48.57 -36.77 18.03
N MET A 8 47.64 -36.12 18.72
CA MET A 8 46.66 -35.18 18.20
C MET A 8 47.38 -33.91 17.72
N ARG A 9 47.17 -33.49 16.47
CA ARG A 9 47.58 -32.17 15.96
C ARG A 9 46.41 -31.50 15.25
N ALA A 10 46.03 -30.34 15.80
CA ALA A 10 45.08 -29.40 15.21
C ALA A 10 45.59 -28.91 13.84
N MET A 11 44.73 -28.95 12.82
CA MET A 11 44.92 -28.21 11.59
C MET A 11 44.07 -26.95 11.66
N GLY A 12 44.74 -25.80 11.80
CA GLY A 12 44.13 -24.48 11.65
C GLY A 12 43.71 -24.27 10.20
N ALA A 13 42.45 -23.85 10.01
CA ALA A 13 41.96 -23.39 8.72
C ALA A 13 42.53 -21.99 8.44
N LEU A 14 43.29 -21.89 7.36
CA LEU A 14 43.89 -20.66 6.85
C LEU A 14 42.77 -19.79 6.22
N ALA A 15 42.39 -18.70 6.89
CA ALA A 15 41.47 -17.72 6.32
C ALA A 15 42.22 -16.86 5.28
N ILE A 16 41.86 -16.99 4.01
CA ILE A 16 42.32 -16.10 2.95
C ILE A 16 41.44 -14.85 2.97
N SER A 17 41.91 -13.81 3.64
CA SER A 17 41.32 -12.47 3.64
C SER A 17 41.80 -11.70 2.41
N THR A 18 41.05 -11.76 1.30
CA THR A 18 41.22 -10.80 0.20
C THR A 18 40.62 -9.45 0.60
N LEU A 19 41.50 -8.51 0.95
CA LEU A 19 41.17 -7.11 1.17
C LEU A 19 40.73 -6.48 -0.17
N VAL A 20 39.44 -6.23 -0.34
CA VAL A 20 38.96 -5.35 -1.42
C VAL A 20 39.12 -3.92 -0.92
N ALA A 21 40.04 -3.18 -1.52
CA ALA A 21 40.18 -1.74 -1.29
C ALA A 21 38.93 -1.04 -1.86
N ILE A 22 37.96 -0.72 -1.01
CA ILE A 22 36.83 0.14 -1.37
C ILE A 22 37.34 1.58 -1.28
N SER A 23 37.60 2.20 -2.43
CA SER A 23 37.78 3.65 -2.49
C SER A 23 36.48 4.30 -2.01
N ALA A 24 36.53 4.97 -0.87
CA ALA A 24 35.42 5.77 -0.39
C ALA A 24 35.16 6.91 -1.39
N VAL A 25 34.07 6.79 -2.15
CA VAL A 25 33.55 7.91 -2.94
C VAL A 25 33.03 8.92 -1.92
N VAL A 26 33.73 10.04 -1.79
CA VAL A 26 33.25 11.18 -1.00
C VAL A 26 32.08 11.79 -1.77
N VAL A 27 30.86 11.40 -1.39
CA VAL A 27 29.65 12.03 -1.93
C VAL A 27 29.56 13.43 -1.30
N GLY A 28 29.90 14.45 -2.08
CA GLY A 28 29.67 15.84 -1.69
C GLY A 28 28.18 16.11 -1.47
N PRO A 29 27.79 17.18 -0.74
CA PRO A 29 26.39 17.52 -0.56
C PRO A 29 25.76 17.84 -1.92
N VAL A 30 24.96 16.91 -2.44
CA VAL A 30 24.18 17.11 -3.66
C VAL A 30 23.06 18.09 -3.33
N SER A 31 22.99 19.21 -4.05
CA SER A 31 21.88 20.14 -3.89
C SER A 31 20.58 19.47 -4.34
N PRO A 32 19.47 19.53 -3.58
CA PRO A 32 18.17 18.94 -3.95
C PRO A 32 17.47 19.65 -5.13
N ALA A 33 18.21 20.45 -5.91
CA ALA A 33 17.67 21.41 -6.87
C ALA A 33 17.05 20.77 -8.14
N ASN A 34 17.25 19.47 -8.38
CA ASN A 34 16.77 18.82 -9.61
C ASN A 34 15.55 17.91 -9.41
N ALA A 35 14.99 17.82 -8.19
CA ALA A 35 13.80 17.03 -7.92
C ALA A 35 12.59 17.93 -7.64
N ALA A 36 11.68 18.01 -8.60
CA ALA A 36 10.44 18.76 -8.45
C ALA A 36 9.34 18.14 -9.30
N GLY A 37 8.83 16.98 -8.87
CA GLY A 37 7.66 16.34 -9.49
C GLY A 37 6.33 16.93 -9.02
N LEU A 38 6.34 17.58 -7.86
CA LEU A 38 5.18 18.30 -7.33
C LEU A 38 5.27 19.79 -7.69
N ASN A 39 5.04 20.13 -8.96
CA ASN A 39 4.91 21.51 -9.43
C ASN A 39 3.43 21.87 -9.58
N GLY A 40 3.03 23.04 -9.07
CA GLY A 40 1.64 23.52 -9.15
C GLY A 40 0.90 23.44 -7.82
N SER A 41 -0.43 23.41 -7.88
CA SER A 41 -1.32 23.25 -6.73
C SER A 41 -2.38 22.20 -7.02
N GLY A 42 -2.93 21.61 -5.96
CA GLY A 42 -3.90 20.53 -6.03
C GLY A 42 -3.26 19.14 -6.10
N PRO A 43 -4.08 18.13 -6.38
CA PRO A 43 -3.63 16.74 -6.42
C PRO A 43 -2.88 16.38 -7.71
N ILE A 44 -1.77 15.65 -7.58
CA ILE A 44 -0.92 15.18 -8.68
C ILE A 44 -0.75 13.66 -8.54
N ARG A 45 -1.37 12.89 -9.43
CA ARG A 45 -1.33 11.42 -9.39
C ARG A 45 -0.09 10.86 -10.10
N MET A 46 0.57 9.93 -9.44
CA MET A 46 1.67 9.11 -9.98
C MET A 46 1.26 7.64 -9.87
N ALA A 47 0.88 7.05 -11.00
CA ALA A 47 0.35 5.70 -11.07
C ALA A 47 0.70 5.03 -12.40
N GLY A 48 0.74 3.71 -12.40
CA GLY A 48 0.74 2.87 -13.59
C GLY A 48 -0.23 1.69 -13.43
N ALA A 49 -0.28 0.81 -14.43
CA ALA A 49 -1.15 -0.37 -14.43
C ALA A 49 -0.81 -1.38 -13.32
N ASP A 50 0.39 -1.33 -12.77
CA ASP A 50 0.86 -2.18 -11.69
C ASP A 50 1.87 -1.44 -10.79
N ARG A 51 2.31 -2.10 -9.71
CA ARG A 51 3.28 -1.54 -8.76
C ARG A 51 4.62 -1.14 -9.40
N TYR A 52 5.01 -1.78 -10.51
CA TYR A 52 6.31 -1.52 -11.16
C TYR A 52 6.23 -0.27 -12.02
N SER A 53 5.17 -0.13 -12.78
CA SER A 53 4.84 1.05 -13.57
C SER A 53 4.47 2.25 -12.69
N THR A 54 3.84 2.04 -11.53
CA THR A 54 3.67 3.11 -10.52
C THR A 54 5.03 3.60 -10.00
N ALA A 55 5.95 2.70 -9.63
CA ALA A 55 7.30 3.11 -9.22
C ALA A 55 8.05 3.88 -10.33
N GLN A 56 7.89 3.48 -11.59
CA GLN A 56 8.39 4.24 -12.74
C GLN A 56 7.74 5.63 -12.84
N ALA A 57 6.41 5.75 -12.71
CA ALA A 57 5.71 7.03 -12.77
C ALA A 57 6.16 7.99 -11.64
N ILE A 58 6.33 7.47 -10.43
CA ILE A 58 6.90 8.20 -9.29
C ILE A 58 8.33 8.67 -9.62
N SER A 59 9.15 7.81 -10.22
CA SER A 59 10.51 8.14 -10.62
C SER A 59 10.55 9.24 -11.70
N LYS A 60 9.79 9.10 -12.79
CA LYS A 60 9.69 10.10 -13.88
C LYS A 60 9.28 11.47 -13.39
N SER A 61 8.31 11.52 -12.47
CA SER A 61 7.83 12.77 -11.90
C SER A 61 8.92 13.45 -11.06
N ASN A 62 9.62 12.72 -10.20
CA ASN A 62 10.46 13.32 -9.16
C ASN A 62 11.96 13.34 -9.49
N PHE A 63 12.41 12.60 -10.49
CA PHE A 63 13.82 12.48 -10.89
C PHE A 63 13.94 12.65 -12.41
N PRO A 64 13.74 13.87 -12.96
CA PRO A 64 13.59 14.09 -14.40
C PRO A 64 14.88 13.88 -15.21
N SER A 65 16.04 13.87 -14.57
CA SER A 65 17.36 13.77 -15.18
C SER A 65 18.11 12.52 -14.73
N GLN A 66 19.36 12.37 -15.20
CA GLN A 66 20.23 11.28 -14.75
C GLN A 66 20.46 11.33 -13.23
N THR A 67 20.65 10.17 -12.62
CA THR A 67 20.86 10.02 -11.17
C THR A 67 22.16 9.29 -10.86
N GLU A 68 22.78 9.62 -9.73
CA GLU A 68 23.99 8.92 -9.26
C GLU A 68 23.71 7.46 -8.91
N ALA A 69 22.52 7.20 -8.36
CA ALA A 69 22.12 5.86 -7.96
C ALA A 69 20.69 5.52 -8.41
N VAL A 70 20.40 4.22 -8.41
CA VAL A 70 19.05 3.67 -8.36
C VAL A 70 19.03 2.56 -7.31
N PHE A 71 18.00 2.54 -6.48
CA PHE A 71 17.77 1.48 -5.50
C PHE A 71 16.72 0.53 -6.06
N LEU A 72 17.11 -0.71 -6.34
CA LEU A 72 16.25 -1.73 -6.93
C LEU A 72 15.81 -2.72 -5.86
N ALA A 73 14.52 -2.76 -5.56
CA ALA A 73 13.94 -3.68 -4.58
C ALA A 73 12.84 -4.55 -5.19
N THR A 74 12.42 -5.58 -4.47
CA THR A 74 11.26 -6.38 -4.89
C THR A 74 9.96 -5.61 -4.64
N GLY A 75 9.02 -5.69 -5.58
CA GLY A 75 7.65 -5.19 -5.39
C GLY A 75 6.73 -6.19 -4.69
N THR A 76 7.17 -7.43 -4.46
CA THR A 76 6.34 -8.51 -3.89
C THR A 76 6.41 -8.60 -2.37
N ASN A 77 7.38 -7.92 -1.75
CA ASN A 77 7.57 -7.83 -0.30
C ASN A 77 8.19 -6.47 0.05
N PHE A 78 8.04 -6.00 1.28
CA PHE A 78 8.37 -4.62 1.67
C PHE A 78 9.68 -4.38 2.46
N PRO A 79 10.18 -5.30 3.32
CA PRO A 79 11.15 -4.89 4.35
C PRO A 79 12.48 -4.35 3.83
N ASP A 80 13.01 -4.95 2.75
CA ASP A 80 14.29 -4.52 2.17
C ASP A 80 14.17 -3.11 1.56
N ALA A 81 13.02 -2.80 0.94
CA ALA A 81 12.71 -1.49 0.36
C ALA A 81 12.50 -0.41 1.43
N LEU A 82 11.98 -0.74 2.62
CA LEU A 82 11.84 0.23 3.72
C LEU A 82 13.18 0.85 4.13
N SER A 83 14.24 0.03 4.17
CA SER A 83 15.59 0.51 4.48
C SER A 83 16.24 1.26 3.32
N ALA A 84 15.79 1.01 2.08
CA ALA A 84 16.28 1.68 0.89
C ALA A 84 15.81 3.14 0.81
N GLY A 85 14.58 3.43 1.24
CA GLY A 85 13.96 4.75 1.12
C GLY A 85 14.84 5.91 1.66
N PRO A 86 15.30 5.86 2.93
CA PRO A 86 16.18 6.90 3.47
C PRO A 86 17.52 7.03 2.75
N ALA A 87 18.12 5.90 2.32
CA ALA A 87 19.36 5.91 1.57
C ALA A 87 19.18 6.51 0.17
N ALA A 88 18.06 6.19 -0.48
CA ALA A 88 17.65 6.72 -1.78
C ALA A 88 17.37 8.22 -1.70
N GLY A 89 16.63 8.68 -0.67
CA GLY A 89 16.42 10.09 -0.41
C GLY A 89 17.73 10.85 -0.13
N LYS A 90 18.63 10.27 0.68
CA LYS A 90 19.97 10.83 0.93
C LYS A 90 20.82 10.94 -0.35
N ALA A 91 20.67 9.99 -1.26
CA ALA A 91 21.36 9.96 -2.55
C ALA A 91 20.61 10.72 -3.67
N ALA A 92 19.51 11.42 -3.35
CA ALA A 92 18.64 12.10 -4.32
C ALA A 92 18.29 11.18 -5.53
N SER A 93 17.98 9.92 -5.24
CA SER A 93 17.85 8.84 -6.21
C SER A 93 16.54 8.06 -6.02
N PRO A 94 15.95 7.48 -7.08
CA PRO A 94 14.68 6.77 -6.96
C PRO A 94 14.86 5.35 -6.39
N VAL A 95 13.76 4.84 -5.81
CA VAL A 95 13.56 3.42 -5.56
C VAL A 95 12.69 2.87 -6.70
N LEU A 96 13.20 1.89 -7.43
CA LEU A 96 12.47 1.14 -8.44
C LEU A 96 12.09 -0.25 -7.93
N LEU A 97 10.98 -0.78 -8.45
CA LEU A 97 10.45 -2.08 -8.06
C LEU A 97 10.51 -3.07 -9.21
N THR A 98 10.76 -4.33 -8.86
CA THR A 98 10.77 -5.44 -9.81
C THR A 98 10.27 -6.74 -9.18
N ALA A 99 9.97 -7.75 -10.00
CA ALA A 99 9.69 -9.10 -9.52
C ALA A 99 10.98 -9.80 -9.06
N SER A 100 10.85 -10.82 -8.21
CA SER A 100 12.02 -11.52 -7.64
C SER A 100 12.88 -12.24 -8.68
N ASN A 101 12.30 -12.72 -9.77
CA ASN A 101 12.97 -13.55 -10.78
C ASN A 101 13.15 -12.88 -12.14
N GLY A 102 12.70 -11.64 -12.34
CA GLY A 102 12.82 -10.93 -13.60
C GLY A 102 12.83 -9.42 -13.41
N LEU A 103 13.71 -8.73 -14.15
CA LEU A 103 13.73 -7.26 -14.20
C LEU A 103 12.47 -6.80 -14.94
N SER A 104 11.61 -6.03 -14.26
CA SER A 104 10.36 -5.55 -14.85
C SER A 104 10.66 -4.62 -16.03
N ALA A 105 9.80 -4.64 -17.05
CA ALA A 105 9.95 -3.76 -18.20
C ALA A 105 9.94 -2.27 -17.78
N ALA A 106 9.09 -1.92 -16.80
CA ALA A 106 9.05 -0.59 -16.22
C ALA A 106 10.37 -0.18 -15.56
N ALA A 107 10.99 -1.07 -14.77
CA ALA A 107 12.29 -0.79 -14.15
C ALA A 107 13.41 -0.71 -15.20
N ALA A 108 13.42 -1.60 -16.19
CA ALA A 108 14.39 -1.60 -17.29
C ALA A 108 14.36 -0.29 -18.09
N GLN A 109 13.17 0.15 -18.52
CA GLN A 109 12.97 1.43 -19.22
C GLN A 109 13.42 2.62 -18.36
N GLU A 110 13.17 2.56 -17.06
CA GLU A 110 13.52 3.66 -16.17
C GLU A 110 15.02 3.71 -15.85
N LEU A 111 15.68 2.56 -15.73
CA LEU A 111 17.13 2.46 -15.65
C LEU A 111 17.80 3.03 -16.91
N ASP A 112 17.24 2.75 -18.09
CA ASP A 112 17.70 3.31 -19.36
C ASP A 112 17.58 4.84 -19.39
N ARG A 113 16.45 5.38 -18.92
CA ARG A 113 16.22 6.83 -18.84
C ARG A 113 17.16 7.51 -17.85
N LEU A 114 17.34 6.92 -16.66
CA LEU A 114 18.12 7.50 -15.56
C LEU A 114 19.63 7.34 -15.73
N ARG A 115 20.08 6.34 -16.49
CA ARG A 115 21.50 6.00 -16.71
C ARG A 115 22.34 6.07 -15.42
N PRO A 116 22.01 5.28 -14.38
CA PRO A 116 22.60 5.47 -13.07
C PRO A 116 24.06 5.05 -13.00
N ALA A 117 24.88 5.83 -12.29
CA ALA A 117 26.28 5.46 -12.05
C ALA A 117 26.40 4.20 -11.17
N SER A 118 25.43 3.96 -10.27
CA SER A 118 25.35 2.74 -9.46
C SER A 118 23.92 2.21 -9.32
N ILE A 119 23.76 0.88 -9.30
CA ILE A 119 22.50 0.22 -8.96
C ILE A 119 22.68 -0.56 -7.66
N TYR A 120 21.95 -0.17 -6.62
CA TYR A 120 21.92 -0.86 -5.33
C TYR A 120 20.74 -1.83 -5.29
N VAL A 121 21.03 -3.12 -5.34
CA VAL A 121 20.01 -4.18 -5.29
C VAL A 121 19.75 -4.57 -3.85
N MET A 122 18.51 -4.36 -3.41
CA MET A 122 18.10 -4.52 -2.02
C MET A 122 17.57 -5.92 -1.76
N GLY A 123 18.17 -6.62 -0.79
CA GLY A 123 17.76 -7.95 -0.36
C GLY A 123 18.59 -9.09 -0.97
N GLY A 124 18.48 -10.27 -0.35
CA GLY A 124 19.17 -11.48 -0.77
C GLY A 124 18.64 -12.07 -2.09
N THR A 125 19.20 -13.21 -2.50
CA THR A 125 18.82 -13.89 -3.76
C THR A 125 17.37 -14.37 -3.79
N GLY A 126 16.77 -14.64 -2.63
CA GLY A 126 15.34 -14.96 -2.51
C GLY A 126 14.42 -13.75 -2.73
N ALA A 127 14.88 -12.53 -2.44
CA ALA A 127 14.13 -11.30 -2.69
C ALA A 127 14.31 -10.85 -4.15
N ILE A 128 15.56 -10.82 -4.62
CA ILE A 128 15.95 -10.47 -5.99
C ILE A 128 17.01 -11.46 -6.47
N SER A 129 16.69 -12.28 -7.47
CA SER A 129 17.58 -13.31 -8.00
C SER A 129 18.83 -12.75 -8.69
N ASN A 130 19.81 -13.63 -8.92
CA ASN A 130 21.01 -13.26 -9.68
C ASN A 130 20.70 -12.95 -11.16
N ALA A 131 19.61 -13.49 -11.72
CA ALA A 131 19.18 -13.17 -13.07
C ALA A 131 18.83 -11.67 -13.19
N VAL A 132 18.11 -11.13 -12.20
CA VAL A 132 17.78 -9.69 -12.14
C VAL A 132 19.04 -8.84 -12.00
N VAL A 133 19.97 -9.22 -11.12
CA VAL A 133 21.26 -8.52 -10.97
C VAL A 133 22.05 -8.53 -12.28
N ASN A 134 22.09 -9.66 -12.98
CA ASN A 134 22.79 -9.76 -14.25
C ASN A 134 22.11 -8.93 -15.35
N ALA A 135 20.79 -8.86 -15.40
CA ALA A 135 20.06 -7.96 -16.29
C ALA A 135 20.34 -6.49 -15.98
N ALA A 136 20.38 -6.11 -14.69
CA ALA A 136 20.66 -4.75 -14.25
C ALA A 136 22.06 -4.24 -14.67
N LYS A 137 23.04 -5.13 -14.82
CA LYS A 137 24.40 -4.78 -15.29
C LYS A 137 24.44 -4.21 -16.72
N ALA A 138 23.38 -4.40 -17.51
CA ALA A 138 23.26 -3.74 -18.81
C ALA A 138 23.11 -2.22 -18.69
N TYR A 139 22.66 -1.71 -17.54
CA TYR A 139 22.33 -0.30 -17.32
C TYR A 139 23.37 0.44 -16.46
N SER A 140 24.27 -0.28 -15.79
CA SER A 140 25.31 0.33 -14.97
C SER A 140 26.50 -0.62 -14.79
N GLY A 141 27.71 -0.07 -14.86
CA GLY A 141 28.95 -0.81 -14.58
C GLY A 141 29.14 -1.16 -13.10
N ASN A 142 28.40 -0.51 -12.20
CA ASN A 142 28.47 -0.76 -10.76
C ASN A 142 27.11 -1.24 -10.22
N VAL A 143 26.96 -2.55 -10.06
CA VAL A 143 25.77 -3.17 -9.46
C VAL A 143 26.14 -3.83 -8.15
N VAL A 144 25.64 -3.27 -7.04
CA VAL A 144 25.98 -3.69 -5.68
C VAL A 144 24.76 -4.28 -4.99
N ARG A 145 24.85 -5.54 -4.55
CA ARG A 145 23.81 -6.13 -3.70
C ARG A 145 24.02 -5.76 -2.24
N ILE A 146 22.99 -5.23 -1.60
CA ILE A 146 22.93 -4.98 -0.16
C ILE A 146 21.94 -5.97 0.44
N SER A 147 22.43 -6.92 1.22
CA SER A 147 21.60 -8.00 1.77
C SER A 147 22.14 -8.52 3.09
N GLY A 148 21.26 -9.07 3.92
CA GLY A 148 21.64 -9.90 5.06
C GLY A 148 20.82 -11.19 5.14
N ALA A 149 20.97 -11.92 6.24
CA ALA A 149 20.23 -13.17 6.49
C ALA A 149 18.71 -12.93 6.59
N ASP A 150 18.30 -11.73 6.97
CA ASP A 150 16.92 -11.30 7.09
C ASP A 150 16.79 -9.79 6.83
N ARG A 151 15.57 -9.28 6.95
CA ARG A 151 15.22 -7.85 6.77
C ARG A 151 15.99 -6.92 7.70
N TYR A 152 16.31 -7.36 8.92
CA TYR A 152 17.02 -6.55 9.90
C TYR A 152 18.49 -6.43 9.49
N ALA A 153 19.09 -7.54 9.09
CA ALA A 153 20.45 -7.57 8.58
C ALA A 153 20.60 -6.76 7.28
N THR A 154 19.64 -6.82 6.35
CA THR A 154 19.63 -5.92 5.17
C THR A 154 19.62 -4.46 5.59
N ALA A 155 18.74 -4.04 6.51
CA ALA A 155 18.69 -2.66 6.98
C ALA A 155 20.01 -2.19 7.62
N THR A 156 20.67 -3.05 8.40
CA THR A 156 22.00 -2.75 8.96
C THR A 156 23.09 -2.69 7.89
N GLY A 157 22.98 -3.50 6.83
CA GLY A 157 23.88 -3.45 5.68
C GLY A 157 23.77 -2.13 4.92
N THR A 158 22.53 -1.67 4.69
CA THR A 158 22.27 -0.34 4.12
C THR A 158 22.83 0.75 5.01
N SER A 159 22.61 0.66 6.32
CA SER A 159 23.16 1.60 7.31
C SER A 159 24.69 1.71 7.22
N LYS A 160 25.40 0.58 7.22
CA LYS A 160 26.87 0.54 7.13
C LYS A 160 27.41 1.16 5.84
N LEU A 161 26.71 0.99 4.72
CA LEU A 161 27.19 1.49 3.43
C LEU A 161 27.03 3.00 3.30
N PHE A 162 25.92 3.57 3.80
CA PHE A 162 25.57 4.98 3.57
C PHE A 162 25.82 5.89 4.77
N TRP A 163 26.03 5.33 5.97
CA TRP A 163 26.24 6.08 7.21
C TRP A 163 27.43 5.52 8.01
N PRO A 164 28.63 6.09 7.84
CA PRO A 164 29.75 5.79 8.72
C PRO A 164 29.43 6.09 10.19
N THR A 165 28.74 7.21 10.44
CA THR A 165 28.15 7.61 11.71
C THR A 165 26.78 8.25 11.46
N SER A 166 25.97 8.40 12.50
CA SER A 166 24.73 9.18 12.43
C SER A 166 24.39 9.76 13.80
N GLU A 167 24.06 11.05 13.85
CA GLU A 167 23.63 11.72 15.08
C GLU A 167 22.28 11.19 15.56
N THR A 168 21.32 11.09 14.62
CA THR A 168 19.99 10.52 14.86
C THR A 168 19.89 9.15 14.18
N VAL A 169 19.22 8.20 14.84
CA VAL A 169 18.82 6.93 14.23
C VAL A 169 17.33 6.73 14.44
N TYR A 170 16.61 6.39 13.38
CA TYR A 170 15.20 6.01 13.46
C TYR A 170 15.09 4.50 13.60
N VAL A 171 14.21 4.03 14.49
CA VAL A 171 13.94 2.60 14.66
C VAL A 171 12.45 2.34 14.49
N ALA A 172 12.10 1.47 13.55
CA ALA A 172 10.72 1.09 13.28
C ALA A 172 10.54 -0.44 13.29
N SER A 173 9.29 -0.89 13.29
CA SER A 173 9.00 -2.32 13.14
C SER A 173 9.47 -2.84 11.79
N GLY A 174 10.14 -4.00 11.76
CA GLY A 174 10.35 -4.74 10.53
C GLY A 174 9.19 -5.69 10.18
N ALA A 175 8.19 -5.83 11.07
CA ALA A 175 7.04 -6.69 10.88
C ALA A 175 5.84 -5.96 10.26
N SER A 176 5.79 -4.64 10.35
CA SER A 176 4.79 -3.75 9.76
C SER A 176 5.48 -2.62 8.99
N PHE A 177 4.86 -2.13 7.91
CA PHE A 177 5.49 -1.17 7.00
C PHE A 177 5.14 0.29 7.28
N ALA A 178 3.96 0.56 7.84
CA ALA A 178 3.34 1.89 7.79
C ALA A 178 4.18 2.99 8.49
N ASP A 179 4.68 2.70 9.70
CA ASP A 179 5.47 3.66 10.47
C ASP A 179 6.85 3.90 9.83
N ALA A 180 7.42 2.86 9.22
CA ALA A 180 8.70 2.93 8.52
C ALA A 180 8.62 3.71 7.20
N LEU A 181 7.47 3.71 6.51
CA LEU A 181 7.25 4.53 5.31
C LEU A 181 7.29 6.02 5.65
N SER A 182 6.40 6.44 6.56
CA SER A 182 6.28 7.86 6.96
C SER A 182 7.55 8.33 7.66
N GLY A 183 8.10 7.50 8.55
CA GLY A 183 9.34 7.76 9.24
C GLY A 183 10.57 7.67 8.33
N GLY A 184 10.50 6.92 7.23
CA GLY A 184 11.54 6.89 6.21
C GLY A 184 11.68 8.23 5.49
N ALA A 185 10.57 8.93 5.22
CA ALA A 185 10.61 10.28 4.68
C ALA A 185 11.25 11.27 5.68
N LEU A 186 10.95 11.13 6.97
CA LEU A 186 11.58 11.92 8.03
C LEU A 186 13.08 11.61 8.16
N ALA A 187 13.45 10.33 8.14
CA ALA A 187 14.84 9.88 8.18
C ALA A 187 15.64 10.39 6.97
N ALA A 188 15.04 10.37 5.78
CA ALA A 188 15.64 10.95 4.58
C ALA A 188 15.85 12.47 4.73
N LYS A 189 14.84 13.20 5.24
CA LYS A 189 14.92 14.64 5.49
C LYS A 189 16.05 15.02 6.46
N THR A 190 16.27 14.21 7.48
CA THR A 190 17.36 14.42 8.46
C THR A 190 18.66 13.71 8.07
N GLY A 191 18.73 13.13 6.86
CA GLY A 191 19.90 12.44 6.36
C GLY A 191 20.35 11.26 7.23
N SER A 192 19.43 10.63 7.95
CA SER A 192 19.63 9.59 8.98
C SER A 192 19.19 8.20 8.50
N PRO A 193 19.77 7.11 9.05
CA PRO A 193 19.33 5.75 8.73
C PRO A 193 18.02 5.41 9.45
N ILE A 194 17.28 4.46 8.85
CA ILE A 194 16.23 3.72 9.54
C ILE A 194 16.71 2.29 9.78
N LEU A 195 16.66 1.85 11.04
CA LEU A 195 16.89 0.47 11.43
C LEU A 195 15.57 -0.21 11.79
N LEU A 196 15.56 -1.53 11.70
CA LEU A 196 14.36 -2.33 11.92
C LEU A 196 14.49 -3.21 13.17
N THR A 197 13.38 -3.40 13.88
CA THR A 197 13.27 -4.31 15.03
C THR A 197 12.19 -5.37 14.84
N ALA A 198 12.33 -6.51 15.50
CA ALA A 198 11.27 -7.52 15.54
C ALA A 198 10.18 -7.12 16.54
N ALA A 199 8.98 -7.69 16.37
CA ALA A 199 7.83 -7.39 17.24
C ALA A 199 8.14 -7.73 18.73
N GLY A 200 8.84 -8.86 18.96
CA GLY A 200 9.19 -9.32 20.30
C GLY A 200 10.41 -8.66 20.95
N GLY A 201 11.16 -7.82 20.22
CA GLY A 201 12.38 -7.21 20.75
C GLY A 201 13.39 -6.78 19.69
N LEU A 202 14.40 -6.05 20.15
CA LEU A 202 15.55 -5.61 19.37
C LEU A 202 16.45 -6.80 19.03
N VAL A 203 16.62 -7.07 17.74
CA VAL A 203 17.50 -8.13 17.25
C VAL A 203 18.98 -7.73 17.36
N ASP A 204 19.86 -8.71 17.56
CA ASP A 204 21.28 -8.46 17.85
C ASP A 204 22.02 -7.69 16.74
N VAL A 205 21.67 -7.93 15.48
CA VAL A 205 22.25 -7.19 14.34
C VAL A 205 21.92 -5.70 14.43
N THR A 206 20.68 -5.35 14.78
CA THR A 206 20.24 -3.96 14.96
C THR A 206 20.88 -3.34 16.20
N LYS A 207 20.96 -4.09 17.31
CA LYS A 207 21.64 -3.66 18.53
C LYS A 207 23.11 -3.34 18.29
N THR A 208 23.79 -4.20 17.54
CA THR A 208 25.20 -4.00 17.16
C THR A 208 25.36 -2.76 16.28
N GLU A 209 24.44 -2.56 15.34
CA GLU A 209 24.49 -1.41 14.45
C GLU A 209 24.23 -0.09 15.18
N LEU A 210 23.29 -0.05 16.12
CA LEU A 210 23.07 1.12 16.99
C LEU A 210 24.34 1.50 17.76
N ARG A 211 25.07 0.52 18.31
CA ARG A 211 26.34 0.75 18.99
C ARG A 211 27.42 1.26 18.05
N ARG A 212 27.47 0.74 16.81
CA ARG A 212 28.43 1.17 15.79
C ARG A 212 28.21 2.63 15.39
N LEU A 213 26.94 3.02 15.18
CA LEU A 213 26.57 4.38 14.82
C LEU A 213 26.80 5.37 15.96
N ALA A 214 26.72 4.90 17.21
CA ALA A 214 26.87 5.69 18.43
C ALA A 214 26.06 7.01 18.41
N PRO A 215 24.74 6.96 18.15
CA PRO A 215 23.93 8.16 18.00
C PRO A 215 23.76 8.91 19.32
N SER A 216 23.57 10.24 19.22
CA SER A 216 23.13 11.07 20.34
C SER A 216 21.61 11.03 20.50
N GLN A 217 20.87 10.63 19.45
CA GLN A 217 19.42 10.53 19.48
C GLN A 217 18.91 9.26 18.79
N VAL A 218 17.95 8.58 19.43
CA VAL A 218 17.17 7.51 18.79
C VAL A 218 15.69 7.84 18.82
N VAL A 219 15.05 7.80 17.65
CA VAL A 219 13.61 8.05 17.52
C VAL A 219 12.90 6.74 17.16
N VAL A 220 12.09 6.23 18.08
CA VAL A 220 11.27 5.05 17.88
C VAL A 220 9.97 5.45 17.18
N LEU A 221 9.67 4.79 16.06
CA LEU A 221 8.50 5.06 15.22
C LEU A 221 7.47 3.97 15.41
N GLY A 222 6.25 4.36 15.79
CA GLY A 222 5.14 3.46 16.01
C GLY A 222 4.85 3.18 17.48
N GLY A 223 3.62 2.74 17.72
CA GLY A 223 3.14 2.39 19.06
C GLY A 223 3.77 1.11 19.62
N THR A 224 3.41 0.76 20.86
CA THR A 224 3.92 -0.45 21.55
C THR A 224 3.57 -1.75 20.84
N GLY A 225 2.46 -1.78 20.09
CA GLY A 225 2.10 -2.93 19.23
C GLY A 225 3.02 -3.11 18.01
N ALA A 226 3.68 -2.03 17.55
CA ALA A 226 4.62 -2.07 16.42
C ALA A 226 6.08 -2.24 16.89
N VAL A 227 6.47 -1.46 17.91
CA VAL A 227 7.76 -1.54 18.58
C VAL A 227 7.53 -1.66 20.09
N SER A 228 7.65 -2.88 20.61
CA SER A 228 7.37 -3.22 22.00
C SER A 228 8.21 -2.43 23.01
N ASP A 229 7.72 -2.34 24.25
CA ASP A 229 8.48 -1.74 25.35
C ASP A 229 9.77 -2.50 25.65
N THR A 230 9.78 -3.82 25.40
CA THR A 230 11.01 -4.64 25.43
C THR A 230 12.03 -4.14 24.42
N ALA A 231 11.62 -3.93 23.16
CA ALA A 231 12.52 -3.37 22.14
C ALA A 231 13.00 -1.97 22.54
N TYR A 232 12.12 -1.10 23.05
CA TYR A 232 12.47 0.24 23.52
C TYR A 232 13.54 0.21 24.63
N ALA A 233 13.35 -0.64 25.65
CA ALA A 233 14.32 -0.80 26.73
C ALA A 233 15.66 -1.37 26.23
N GLN A 234 15.64 -2.29 25.27
CA GLN A 234 16.85 -2.84 24.66
C GLN A 234 17.60 -1.81 23.81
N ILE A 235 16.90 -0.89 23.15
CA ILE A 235 17.49 0.27 22.47
C ILE A 235 18.19 1.16 23.48
N ALA A 236 17.52 1.52 24.58
CA ALA A 236 18.11 2.33 25.66
C ALA A 236 19.37 1.69 26.26
N ALA A 237 19.35 0.38 26.51
CA ALA A 237 20.52 -0.34 26.99
C ALA A 237 21.65 -0.44 25.95
N ALA A 238 21.34 -0.36 24.64
CA ALA A 238 22.35 -0.40 23.59
C ALA A 238 23.13 0.91 23.47
N VAL A 239 22.48 2.04 23.76
CA VAL A 239 23.02 3.40 23.60
C VAL A 239 22.67 4.28 24.82
N PRO A 240 23.26 4.01 26.01
CA PRO A 240 22.85 4.65 27.27
C PRO A 240 23.07 6.16 27.34
N GLY A 241 23.87 6.73 26.44
CA GLY A 241 24.10 8.18 26.33
C GLY A 241 23.18 8.90 25.34
N ALA A 242 22.33 8.18 24.61
CA ALA A 242 21.44 8.76 23.62
C ALA A 242 20.12 9.24 24.25
N ALA A 243 19.60 10.38 23.76
CA ALA A 243 18.22 10.77 24.01
C ALA A 243 17.28 9.88 23.20
N ILE A 244 16.30 9.25 23.85
CA ILE A 244 15.37 8.34 23.18
C ILE A 244 13.96 8.86 23.30
N SER A 245 13.26 8.94 22.17
CA SER A 245 11.87 9.36 22.09
C SER A 245 11.05 8.38 21.25
N ARG A 246 9.72 8.44 21.40
CA ARG A 246 8.77 7.69 20.59
C ARG A 246 7.81 8.65 19.90
N ILE A 247 7.58 8.42 18.61
CA ILE A 247 6.53 9.10 17.83
C ILE A 247 5.48 8.04 17.46
N GLN A 248 4.24 8.27 17.88
CA GLN A 248 3.12 7.35 17.66
C GLN A 248 1.80 8.13 17.56
N GLY A 249 0.81 7.54 16.88
CA GLY A 249 -0.59 7.91 16.96
C GLY A 249 -1.46 6.75 17.46
N SER A 250 -2.78 6.92 17.42
CA SER A 250 -3.76 5.88 17.77
C SER A 250 -3.71 4.66 16.85
N ASP A 251 -3.32 4.89 15.60
CA ASP A 251 -3.23 3.92 14.52
C ASP A 251 -2.12 4.35 13.54
N ARG A 252 -2.00 3.65 12.41
CA ARG A 252 -0.99 3.95 11.38
C ARG A 252 -1.20 5.29 10.67
N LEU A 253 -2.43 5.76 10.54
CA LEU A 253 -2.75 7.03 9.90
C LEU A 253 -2.38 8.17 10.86
N GLY A 254 -2.79 8.07 12.12
CA GLY A 254 -2.39 8.97 13.19
C GLY A 254 -0.88 8.98 13.44
N THR A 255 -0.20 7.84 13.31
CA THR A 255 1.27 7.77 13.42
C THR A 255 1.95 8.51 12.27
N SER A 256 1.44 8.37 11.03
CA SER A 256 1.96 9.15 9.89
C SER A 256 1.81 10.66 10.11
N ALA A 257 0.67 11.11 10.64
CA ALA A 257 0.42 12.51 10.97
C ALA A 257 1.34 13.00 12.12
N ALA A 258 1.55 12.20 13.16
CA ALA A 258 2.46 12.53 14.26
C ALA A 258 3.92 12.65 13.80
N ILE A 259 4.35 11.79 12.86
CA ILE A 259 5.68 11.87 12.24
C ILE A 259 5.83 13.15 11.42
N ALA A 260 4.83 13.50 10.61
CA ALA A 260 4.82 14.76 9.87
C ALA A 260 4.87 15.97 10.81
N LYS A 261 4.12 15.94 11.91
CA LYS A 261 4.09 16.99 12.92
C LYS A 261 5.44 17.21 13.59
N ALA A 262 6.15 16.12 13.89
CA ALA A 262 7.48 16.18 14.49
C ALA A 262 8.57 16.64 13.51
N GLY A 263 8.42 16.32 12.22
CA GLY A 263 9.44 16.58 11.20
C GLY A 263 9.34 17.92 10.48
N TRP A 264 8.15 18.52 10.43
CA TRP A 264 7.86 19.69 9.59
C TRP A 264 7.06 20.76 10.34
N GLY A 265 7.58 21.99 10.37
CA GLY A 265 6.83 23.16 10.84
C GLY A 265 5.68 23.49 9.89
N THR A 266 6.01 23.71 8.62
CA THR A 266 5.09 23.86 7.49
C THR A 266 5.59 23.04 6.30
N SER A 267 4.70 22.71 5.36
CA SER A 267 5.06 22.12 4.07
C SER A 267 3.93 22.35 3.08
N ALA A 268 4.19 23.11 2.01
CA ALA A 268 3.22 23.29 0.93
C ALA A 268 2.97 22.01 0.13
N LYS A 269 3.85 21.01 0.27
CA LYS A 269 3.82 19.73 -0.46
C LYS A 269 3.67 18.57 0.53
N ALA A 270 2.91 17.55 0.18
CA ALA A 270 2.91 16.26 0.86
C ALA A 270 2.67 15.12 -0.14
N MET A 271 3.26 13.96 0.13
CA MET A 271 2.97 12.71 -0.57
C MET A 271 1.94 11.92 0.24
N TYR A 272 0.98 11.30 -0.44
CA TYR A 272 -0.08 10.51 0.16
C TYR A 272 -0.08 9.10 -0.43
N ALA A 273 -0.12 8.10 0.45
CA ALA A 273 -0.25 6.71 0.10
C ALA A 273 -1.33 6.03 0.93
N VAL A 274 -1.85 4.90 0.44
CA VAL A 274 -2.85 4.13 1.19
C VAL A 274 -2.19 3.47 2.40
N ALA A 275 -2.87 3.46 3.54
CA ALA A 275 -2.30 2.94 4.77
C ALA A 275 -2.17 1.40 4.81
N TRP A 276 -2.82 0.68 3.89
CA TRP A 276 -3.09 -0.75 3.98
C TRP A 276 -2.41 -1.59 2.91
N ASN A 277 -1.85 -0.94 1.89
CA ASN A 277 -1.06 -1.56 0.83
C ASN A 277 0.27 -0.79 0.71
N PHE A 278 1.36 -1.51 0.48
CA PHE A 278 2.72 -0.96 0.57
C PHE A 278 3.41 -0.60 -0.76
N PRO A 279 3.19 -1.28 -1.91
CA PRO A 279 4.11 -1.17 -3.04
C PRO A 279 4.28 0.26 -3.56
N ASP A 280 3.20 0.99 -3.73
CA ASP A 280 3.23 2.36 -4.27
C ASP A 280 3.95 3.33 -3.31
N ALA A 281 3.83 3.09 -2.01
CA ALA A 281 4.46 3.92 -0.98
C ALA A 281 5.96 3.69 -0.85
N LEU A 282 6.48 2.51 -1.22
CA LEU A 282 7.92 2.19 -1.14
C LEU A 282 8.75 3.14 -2.02
N ALA A 283 8.31 3.35 -3.27
CA ALA A 283 8.93 4.34 -4.16
C ALA A 283 8.68 5.78 -3.70
N GLY A 284 7.57 5.99 -2.98
CA GLY A 284 7.15 7.28 -2.43
C GLY A 284 8.10 7.89 -1.40
N VAL A 285 8.86 7.10 -0.63
CA VAL A 285 9.78 7.63 0.39
C VAL A 285 10.86 8.51 -0.23
N ALA A 286 11.50 8.03 -1.30
CA ALA A 286 12.52 8.80 -2.02
C ALA A 286 11.90 10.03 -2.68
N ALA A 287 10.70 9.91 -3.26
CA ALA A 287 9.99 11.03 -3.86
C ALA A 287 9.60 12.11 -2.83
N ALA A 288 9.14 11.71 -1.64
CA ALA A 288 8.85 12.62 -0.54
C ALA A 288 10.11 13.38 -0.11
N ALA A 289 11.22 12.66 0.06
CA ALA A 289 12.53 13.25 0.38
C ALA A 289 12.98 14.25 -0.69
N ALA A 290 12.84 13.88 -1.97
CA ALA A 290 13.25 14.71 -3.10
C ALA A 290 12.44 16.02 -3.20
N ASN A 291 11.21 16.06 -2.67
CA ASN A 291 10.39 17.26 -2.57
C ASN A 291 10.46 17.96 -1.20
N GLY A 292 11.30 17.47 -0.27
CA GLY A 292 11.36 17.97 1.12
C GLY A 292 10.02 17.82 1.88
N ALA A 293 9.17 16.89 1.44
CA ALA A 293 7.78 16.77 1.87
C ALA A 293 7.58 15.58 2.84
N PRO A 294 6.59 15.63 3.74
CA PRO A 294 6.17 14.46 4.49
C PRO A 294 5.48 13.44 3.58
N LEU A 295 5.53 12.17 4.01
CA LEU A 295 4.71 11.09 3.47
C LEU A 295 3.62 10.76 4.49
N LEU A 296 2.37 11.04 4.13
CA LEU A 296 1.18 10.81 4.95
C LEU A 296 0.43 9.57 4.46
N LEU A 297 -0.15 8.81 5.39
CA LEU A 297 -0.95 7.64 5.08
C LEU A 297 -2.43 7.94 5.26
N THR A 298 -3.25 7.59 4.27
CA THR A 298 -4.68 7.90 4.25
C THR A 298 -5.53 6.64 3.99
N ASN A 299 -6.85 6.75 4.11
CA ASN A 299 -7.76 5.69 3.67
C ASN A 299 -7.89 5.72 2.13
N PRO A 300 -8.33 4.62 1.50
CA PRO A 300 -8.51 4.59 0.05
C PRO A 300 -9.50 5.63 -0.48
N GLY A 301 -10.56 5.94 0.28
CA GLY A 301 -11.66 6.78 -0.19
C GLY A 301 -11.72 8.20 0.41
N CYS A 302 -11.15 8.44 1.58
CA CYS A 302 -11.24 9.73 2.29
C CYS A 302 -10.03 10.00 3.18
N MET A 303 -9.78 11.27 3.53
CA MET A 303 -8.73 11.65 4.45
C MET A 303 -9.22 11.57 5.90
N PRO A 304 -8.63 10.72 6.76
CA PRO A 304 -9.04 10.66 8.17
C PRO A 304 -8.71 11.98 8.88
N ALA A 305 -9.46 12.30 9.94
CA ALA A 305 -9.34 13.57 10.66
C ALA A 305 -7.90 13.88 11.11
N SER A 306 -7.16 12.89 11.63
CA SER A 306 -5.77 13.05 12.07
C SER A 306 -4.83 13.52 10.94
N VAL A 307 -5.05 13.04 9.72
CA VAL A 307 -4.26 13.39 8.53
C VAL A 307 -4.75 14.69 7.92
N TRP A 308 -6.07 14.95 7.99
CA TRP A 308 -6.68 16.21 7.56
C TRP A 308 -6.16 17.40 8.38
N ASP A 309 -6.20 17.27 9.70
CA ASP A 309 -5.72 18.30 10.62
C ASP A 309 -4.24 18.59 10.40
N GLU A 310 -3.43 17.54 10.21
CA GLU A 310 -2.00 17.69 9.96
C GLU A 310 -1.71 18.29 8.57
N SER A 311 -2.40 17.82 7.52
CA SER A 311 -2.33 18.41 6.18
C SER A 311 -2.69 19.90 6.19
N SER A 312 -3.69 20.27 6.99
CA SER A 312 -4.13 21.66 7.15
C SER A 312 -3.12 22.48 7.93
N ARG A 313 -2.60 21.95 9.04
CA ARG A 313 -1.55 22.58 9.87
C ARG A 313 -0.29 22.87 9.07
N LEU A 314 0.12 21.94 8.21
CA LEU A 314 1.27 22.10 7.33
C LEU A 314 1.05 23.13 6.22
N GLY A 315 -0.21 23.46 5.89
CA GLY A 315 -0.55 24.32 4.76
C GLY A 315 -0.34 23.63 3.41
N VAL A 316 -0.61 22.31 3.33
CA VAL A 316 -0.39 21.54 2.10
C VAL A 316 -1.33 22.02 1.00
N SER A 317 -0.76 22.58 -0.06
CA SER A 317 -1.47 22.98 -1.27
C SER A 317 -1.22 22.04 -2.45
N THR A 318 -0.13 21.28 -2.45
CA THR A 318 0.25 20.32 -3.50
C THR A 318 0.27 18.91 -2.94
N LYS A 319 -0.53 18.01 -3.51
CA LYS A 319 -0.78 16.68 -2.95
C LYS A 319 -0.35 15.59 -3.94
N GLY A 320 0.82 15.00 -3.73
CA GLY A 320 1.27 13.87 -4.54
C GLY A 320 0.52 12.60 -4.16
N ILE A 321 -0.21 11.99 -5.09
CA ILE A 321 -0.92 10.73 -4.88
C ILE A 321 -0.06 9.58 -5.42
N LEU A 322 0.26 8.64 -4.54
CA LEU A 322 1.05 7.45 -4.85
C LEU A 322 0.11 6.26 -5.04
N GLY A 323 -0.09 5.85 -6.30
CA GLY A 323 -0.96 4.74 -6.65
C GLY A 323 -2.13 5.11 -7.55
N GLY A 324 -2.71 4.07 -8.17
CA GLY A 324 -3.86 4.17 -9.06
C GLY A 324 -5.16 4.54 -8.33
N GLN A 325 -6.23 4.77 -9.10
CA GLN A 325 -7.51 5.18 -8.54
C GLN A 325 -8.13 4.13 -7.62
N GLY A 326 -8.10 2.85 -8.00
CA GLY A 326 -8.56 1.74 -7.16
C GLY A 326 -7.72 1.50 -5.89
N VAL A 327 -6.61 2.23 -5.72
CA VAL A 327 -5.79 2.20 -4.49
C VAL A 327 -6.06 3.43 -3.62
N LEU A 328 -6.16 4.61 -4.24
CA LEU A 328 -6.33 5.88 -3.57
C LEU A 328 -7.13 6.85 -4.45
N SER A 329 -8.35 7.16 -4.04
CA SER A 329 -9.23 8.11 -4.72
C SER A 329 -8.72 9.55 -4.57
N ILE A 330 -9.29 10.53 -5.30
CA ILE A 330 -8.96 11.94 -5.02
C ILE A 330 -9.38 12.34 -3.62
N ASN A 331 -10.52 11.83 -3.16
CA ASN A 331 -11.14 12.22 -1.89
C ASN A 331 -10.24 11.82 -0.73
N ALA A 332 -9.47 10.73 -0.87
CA ALA A 332 -8.42 10.36 0.05
C ALA A 332 -7.36 11.44 0.28
N VAL A 333 -7.22 12.42 -0.63
CA VAL A 333 -6.38 13.61 -0.46
C VAL A 333 -7.13 14.94 -0.46
N SER A 334 -8.39 15.01 -0.86
CA SER A 334 -9.13 16.28 -1.01
C SER A 334 -10.33 16.44 -0.08
N ALA A 335 -10.80 15.39 0.60
CA ALA A 335 -11.97 15.45 1.47
C ALA A 335 -11.75 14.69 2.79
N GLY A 336 -12.21 15.25 3.90
CA GLY A 336 -12.23 14.55 5.18
C GLY A 336 -13.21 13.37 5.17
N CYS A 337 -12.92 12.32 5.92
CA CYS A 337 -13.88 11.24 6.18
C CYS A 337 -15.04 11.82 7.00
N THR A 338 -16.24 11.85 6.43
CA THR A 338 -17.44 12.32 7.13
C THR A 338 -18.28 11.13 7.56
N GLU A 339 -18.52 10.95 8.87
CA GLU A 339 -19.43 9.91 9.38
C GLU A 339 -20.84 10.00 8.77
N ALA A 340 -21.22 11.20 8.34
CA ALA A 340 -22.42 11.44 7.57
C ALA A 340 -22.05 11.46 6.08
N TYR A 341 -22.50 10.45 5.35
CA TYR A 341 -23.00 10.77 4.02
C TYR A 341 -24.02 11.89 4.19
N PRO A 342 -23.92 13.03 3.47
CA PRO A 342 -25.02 13.98 3.46
C PRO A 342 -26.28 13.18 3.16
N THR A 343 -27.41 13.49 3.78
CA THR A 343 -28.70 12.88 3.46
C THR A 343 -29.42 13.73 2.41
N PRO A 344 -29.16 13.60 1.09
CA PRO A 344 -30.19 13.86 0.11
C PRO A 344 -31.30 12.83 0.27
N ASN A 345 -32.55 13.26 0.17
CA ASN A 345 -33.71 12.37 0.18
C ASN A 345 -33.54 11.21 -0.79
N ALA A 346 -33.99 10.00 -0.41
CA ALA A 346 -34.14 8.82 -1.27
C ALA A 346 -35.18 9.01 -2.41
N SER A 347 -35.44 10.25 -2.83
CA SER A 347 -36.51 10.63 -3.74
C SER A 347 -36.15 10.46 -5.22
N ALA A 348 -34.93 10.08 -5.57
CA ALA A 348 -34.55 9.86 -6.97
C ALA A 348 -35.00 8.45 -7.42
N SER A 349 -35.87 8.40 -8.43
CA SER A 349 -36.37 7.15 -9.01
C SER A 349 -35.23 6.34 -9.64
N ALA A 350 -35.30 5.00 -9.51
CA ALA A 350 -34.38 4.09 -10.17
C ALA A 350 -34.40 4.29 -11.70
N ARG A 351 -33.25 4.04 -12.34
CA ARG A 351 -33.08 4.09 -13.80
C ARG A 351 -33.05 2.67 -14.33
N SER A 352 -34.02 2.33 -15.18
CA SER A 352 -34.17 0.97 -15.71
C SER A 352 -33.78 0.92 -17.19
N TYR A 353 -33.07 -0.14 -17.55
CA TYR A 353 -32.58 -0.46 -18.87
C TYR A 353 -32.92 -1.90 -19.19
N SER A 354 -33.15 -2.21 -20.46
CA SER A 354 -33.44 -3.57 -20.91
C SER A 354 -33.01 -3.74 -22.36
N GLY A 355 -32.60 -4.95 -22.71
CA GLY A 355 -32.22 -5.30 -24.07
C GLY A 355 -32.14 -6.80 -24.26
N HIS A 356 -31.50 -7.21 -25.36
CA HIS A 356 -31.31 -8.61 -25.72
C HIS A 356 -29.97 -8.76 -26.43
N GLY A 357 -29.19 -9.79 -26.08
CA GLY A 357 -27.88 -10.00 -26.67
C GLY A 357 -26.84 -8.99 -26.18
N ASP A 358 -25.70 -8.93 -26.87
CA ASP A 358 -24.64 -7.96 -26.62
C ASP A 358 -25.12 -6.50 -26.86
N ASP A 359 -24.69 -5.56 -26.01
CA ASP A 359 -25.04 -4.13 -26.14
C ASP A 359 -24.02 -3.23 -25.43
N VAL A 360 -24.02 -1.93 -25.76
CA VAL A 360 -23.33 -0.89 -25.00
C VAL A 360 -24.29 0.28 -24.77
N ILE A 361 -24.74 0.45 -23.52
CA ILE A 361 -25.75 1.45 -23.16
C ILE A 361 -25.14 2.61 -22.38
N GLU A 362 -25.66 3.81 -22.60
CA GLU A 362 -25.43 4.95 -21.71
C GLU A 362 -26.31 4.83 -20.46
N ILE A 363 -25.73 5.13 -19.31
CA ILE A 363 -26.42 5.08 -18.03
C ILE A 363 -26.37 6.42 -17.30
N SER A 364 -27.27 6.57 -16.34
CA SER A 364 -27.24 7.65 -15.36
C SER A 364 -27.53 7.09 -13.98
N LYS A 365 -26.90 7.66 -12.96
CA LYS A 365 -27.14 7.27 -11.57
C LYS A 365 -28.13 8.23 -10.90
N PRO A 366 -29.11 7.74 -10.12
CA PRO A 366 -30.12 8.58 -9.47
C PRO A 366 -29.53 9.71 -8.61
N ASP A 367 -28.43 9.43 -7.92
CA ASP A 367 -27.78 10.37 -6.99
C ASP A 367 -26.62 11.17 -7.64
N GLY A 368 -26.53 11.14 -8.97
CA GLY A 368 -25.52 11.84 -9.75
C GLY A 368 -24.37 10.95 -10.21
N ALA A 369 -23.62 11.43 -11.21
CA ALA A 369 -22.59 10.62 -11.88
C ALA A 369 -21.51 10.08 -10.95
N ASN A 370 -21.18 10.78 -9.86
CA ASN A 370 -20.13 10.37 -8.92
C ASN A 370 -20.65 9.61 -7.68
N SER A 371 -21.93 9.19 -7.65
CA SER A 371 -22.49 8.47 -6.51
C SER A 371 -22.25 6.96 -6.57
N VAL A 372 -22.09 6.30 -5.43
CA VAL A 372 -22.30 4.84 -5.35
C VAL A 372 -23.75 4.50 -5.61
N ALA A 373 -23.97 3.43 -6.36
CA ALA A 373 -25.30 2.93 -6.69
C ALA A 373 -25.38 1.41 -6.45
N ILE A 374 -26.60 0.90 -6.46
CA ILE A 374 -26.87 -0.53 -6.59
C ILE A 374 -27.45 -0.81 -7.96
N ALA A 375 -27.05 -1.91 -8.58
CA ALA A 375 -27.63 -2.43 -9.82
C ALA A 375 -28.32 -3.76 -9.54
N THR A 376 -29.62 -3.83 -9.78
CA THR A 376 -30.36 -5.10 -9.86
C THR A 376 -30.36 -5.56 -11.32
N LEU A 377 -29.71 -6.68 -11.61
CA LEU A 377 -29.62 -7.23 -12.96
C LEU A 377 -30.41 -8.53 -13.07
N SER A 378 -30.99 -8.76 -14.24
CA SER A 378 -31.52 -10.06 -14.62
C SER A 378 -31.11 -10.41 -16.03
N HIS A 379 -30.93 -11.71 -16.27
CA HIS A 379 -30.69 -12.28 -17.59
C HIS A 379 -31.41 -13.63 -17.66
N ARG A 380 -32.02 -13.91 -18.81
CA ARG A 380 -32.55 -15.24 -19.12
C ARG A 380 -31.85 -15.78 -20.35
N GLY A 381 -31.03 -16.80 -20.19
CA GLY A 381 -30.19 -17.31 -21.26
C GLY A 381 -29.40 -18.54 -20.84
N SER A 382 -28.56 -19.03 -21.74
CA SER A 382 -27.82 -20.29 -21.58
C SER A 382 -26.31 -20.11 -21.60
N SER A 383 -25.82 -18.92 -21.97
CA SER A 383 -24.42 -18.58 -22.14
C SER A 383 -24.01 -17.38 -21.28
N ASN A 384 -22.86 -16.78 -21.59
CA ASN A 384 -22.26 -15.74 -20.78
C ASN A 384 -23.22 -14.55 -20.59
N PHE A 385 -23.38 -14.10 -19.35
CA PHE A 385 -23.92 -12.80 -18.99
C PHE A 385 -22.83 -12.01 -18.28
N ILE A 386 -22.22 -11.07 -19.01
CA ILE A 386 -21.12 -10.24 -18.54
C ILE A 386 -21.56 -8.78 -18.66
N VAL A 387 -21.47 -8.04 -17.55
CA VAL A 387 -21.75 -6.60 -17.54
C VAL A 387 -20.51 -5.87 -17.06
N THR A 388 -19.96 -5.00 -17.89
CA THR A 388 -18.72 -4.25 -17.64
C THR A 388 -19.02 -2.76 -17.57
N THR A 389 -18.49 -2.06 -16.57
CA THR A 389 -18.59 -0.60 -16.46
C THR A 389 -17.56 0.09 -17.33
N LEU A 390 -17.98 1.17 -17.99
CA LEU A 390 -17.12 2.00 -18.82
C LEU A 390 -17.19 3.48 -18.38
N ASP A 391 -16.03 4.14 -18.39
CA ASP A 391 -15.93 5.60 -18.22
C ASP A 391 -16.38 6.37 -19.48
N ALA A 392 -16.28 7.70 -19.45
CA ALA A 392 -16.59 8.55 -20.60
C ALA A 392 -15.64 8.37 -21.81
N GLY A 393 -14.45 7.81 -21.56
CA GLY A 393 -13.43 7.49 -22.55
C GLY A 393 -13.53 6.08 -23.14
N MET A 394 -14.57 5.30 -22.78
CA MET A 394 -14.76 3.89 -23.14
C MET A 394 -13.72 2.93 -22.54
N ASN A 395 -13.00 3.34 -21.50
CA ASN A 395 -12.11 2.45 -20.76
C ASN A 395 -12.94 1.59 -19.80
N ALA A 396 -12.64 0.29 -19.77
CA ALA A 396 -13.28 -0.64 -18.85
C ALA A 396 -12.72 -0.47 -17.43
N ASN A 397 -13.62 -0.33 -16.46
CA ASN A 397 -13.27 -0.12 -15.05
C ASN A 397 -13.47 -1.38 -14.22
N MET A 398 -14.67 -1.99 -14.26
CA MET A 398 -15.05 -3.10 -13.39
C MET A 398 -16.10 -4.02 -14.04
N TYR A 399 -16.20 -5.27 -13.59
CA TYR A 399 -17.30 -6.16 -13.94
C TYR A 399 -18.37 -6.13 -12.85
N LEU A 400 -19.63 -5.90 -13.23
CA LEU A 400 -20.80 -5.95 -12.34
C LEU A 400 -21.36 -7.36 -12.17
N ALA A 401 -21.30 -8.16 -13.24
CA ALA A 401 -21.73 -9.55 -13.24
C ALA A 401 -20.86 -10.32 -14.23
N ILE A 402 -20.46 -11.53 -13.84
CA ILE A 402 -19.78 -12.50 -14.71
C ILE A 402 -20.36 -13.87 -14.38
N THR A 403 -21.29 -14.34 -15.21
CA THR A 403 -21.90 -15.66 -15.00
C THR A 403 -22.22 -16.34 -16.33
N ASN A 404 -22.57 -17.62 -16.27
CA ASN A 404 -23.09 -18.38 -17.39
C ASN A 404 -24.54 -18.77 -17.10
N GLY A 405 -25.43 -18.45 -18.04
CA GLY A 405 -26.85 -18.79 -17.99
C GLY A 405 -27.71 -17.71 -17.34
N ASP A 406 -28.80 -18.15 -16.72
CA ASP A 406 -29.73 -17.28 -16.02
C ASP A 406 -29.04 -16.53 -14.86
N TYR A 407 -29.39 -15.26 -14.70
CA TYR A 407 -28.92 -14.42 -13.61
C TYR A 407 -30.06 -13.62 -13.00
N ALA A 408 -30.06 -13.50 -11.67
CA ALA A 408 -30.87 -12.55 -10.94
C ALA A 408 -30.13 -12.18 -9.64
N GLY A 409 -29.72 -10.93 -9.52
CA GLY A 409 -28.91 -10.48 -8.38
C GLY A 409 -28.85 -8.97 -8.28
N THR A 410 -28.47 -8.48 -7.10
CA THR A 410 -28.19 -7.06 -6.86
C THR A 410 -26.74 -6.90 -6.43
N VAL A 411 -26.02 -5.99 -7.09
CA VAL A 411 -24.62 -5.69 -6.82
C VAL A 411 -24.45 -4.20 -6.54
N ILE A 412 -23.40 -3.86 -5.78
CA ILE A 412 -22.95 -2.48 -5.58
C ILE A 412 -22.00 -2.12 -6.72
N PHE A 413 -21.99 -0.86 -7.17
CA PHE A 413 -20.95 -0.41 -8.10
C PHE A 413 -20.61 1.08 -7.98
N ASP A 414 -19.41 1.40 -8.47
CA ASP A 414 -18.70 2.68 -8.29
C ASP A 414 -18.31 3.01 -6.84
N GLU A 415 -18.10 1.99 -6.00
CA GLU A 415 -17.64 2.13 -4.61
C GLU A 415 -16.20 2.65 -4.47
N TYR A 416 -15.40 2.52 -5.54
CA TYR A 416 -14.02 2.99 -5.59
C TYR A 416 -13.79 4.11 -6.64
N ASP A 417 -14.78 4.44 -7.47
CA ASP A 417 -14.63 5.29 -8.67
C ASP A 417 -15.37 6.64 -8.58
N TRP A 418 -14.90 7.48 -7.67
CA TRP A 418 -15.50 8.79 -7.34
C TRP A 418 -15.13 9.93 -8.31
N LEU A 419 -14.33 9.66 -9.33
CA LEU A 419 -13.74 10.68 -10.22
C LEU A 419 -13.95 10.44 -11.72
N GLU A 420 -14.04 9.18 -12.12
CA GLU A 420 -14.33 8.79 -13.50
C GLU A 420 -15.65 8.04 -13.47
N PRO A 421 -16.77 8.79 -13.48
CA PRO A 421 -18.07 8.19 -13.27
C PRO A 421 -18.34 7.14 -14.35
N THR A 422 -18.90 6.00 -13.96
CA THR A 422 -19.41 5.05 -14.96
C THR A 422 -20.51 5.75 -15.75
N THR A 423 -20.26 5.92 -17.05
CA THR A 423 -21.20 6.57 -17.97
C THR A 423 -21.90 5.56 -18.86
N ARG A 424 -21.32 4.36 -19.02
CA ARG A 424 -21.85 3.31 -19.88
C ARG A 424 -21.68 1.93 -19.26
N LEU A 425 -22.50 1.00 -19.72
CA LEU A 425 -22.34 -0.43 -19.47
C LEU A 425 -22.15 -1.15 -20.80
N GLN A 426 -21.14 -2.02 -20.87
CA GLN A 426 -21.00 -3.01 -21.93
C GLN A 426 -21.59 -4.34 -21.44
N ILE A 427 -22.56 -4.85 -22.17
CA ILE A 427 -23.26 -6.11 -21.90
C ILE A 427 -22.81 -7.13 -22.95
N SER A 428 -22.42 -8.32 -22.51
CA SER A 428 -22.37 -9.50 -23.35
C SER A 428 -23.36 -10.54 -22.84
N ALA A 429 -24.29 -10.97 -23.69
CA ALA A 429 -25.43 -11.80 -23.32
C ALA A 429 -25.92 -12.63 -24.51
N ASP A 430 -26.55 -13.79 -24.27
CA ASP A 430 -27.21 -14.59 -25.31
C ASP A 430 -28.74 -14.46 -25.32
N GLY A 431 -29.31 -13.80 -24.32
CA GLY A 431 -30.75 -13.63 -24.17
C GLY A 431 -31.20 -12.25 -23.68
N PRO A 432 -32.48 -12.09 -23.29
CA PRO A 432 -32.99 -10.84 -22.75
C PRO A 432 -32.40 -10.54 -21.37
N TRP A 433 -32.12 -9.26 -21.14
CA TRP A 433 -31.59 -8.75 -19.89
C TRP A 433 -32.30 -7.48 -19.42
N THR A 434 -32.26 -7.23 -18.11
CA THR A 434 -32.71 -5.99 -17.48
C THR A 434 -31.69 -5.50 -16.47
N ILE A 435 -31.49 -4.19 -16.37
CA ILE A 435 -30.63 -3.55 -15.38
C ILE A 435 -31.39 -2.40 -14.75
N SER A 436 -31.55 -2.40 -13.43
CA SER A 436 -32.15 -1.30 -12.68
C SER A 436 -31.12 -0.69 -11.73
N ILE A 437 -30.77 0.57 -11.95
CA ILE A 437 -29.80 1.32 -11.16
C ILE A 437 -30.56 2.18 -10.16
N ALA A 438 -30.38 1.92 -8.87
CA ALA A 438 -31.02 2.64 -7.79
C ALA A 438 -29.98 3.32 -6.89
N SER A 439 -30.44 4.28 -6.08
CA SER A 439 -29.61 4.85 -5.01
C SER A 439 -29.16 3.72 -4.08
N VAL A 440 -27.89 3.73 -3.67
CA VAL A 440 -27.40 2.78 -2.65
C VAL A 440 -28.19 2.86 -1.34
N ARG A 441 -28.83 4.00 -1.08
CA ARG A 441 -29.69 4.23 0.10
C ARG A 441 -31.01 3.46 0.04
N SER A 442 -31.46 3.02 -1.14
CA SER A 442 -32.65 2.19 -1.26
C SER A 442 -32.35 0.70 -1.00
N ALA A 443 -31.09 0.32 -0.77
CA ALA A 443 -30.77 -1.04 -0.38
C ALA A 443 -31.51 -1.37 0.94
N PRO A 444 -32.08 -2.58 1.06
CA PRO A 444 -32.77 -3.01 2.29
C PRO A 444 -31.90 -2.77 3.53
N SER A 445 -32.47 -2.20 4.60
CA SER A 445 -31.72 -1.91 5.82
C SER A 445 -31.97 -2.97 6.89
N TYR A 446 -30.89 -3.45 7.52
CA TYR A 446 -30.96 -4.45 8.59
C TYR A 446 -30.20 -3.99 9.85
N GLY A 447 -30.84 -4.19 11.01
CA GLY A 447 -30.24 -3.98 12.33
C GLY A 447 -29.43 -5.19 12.82
N LYS A 448 -29.35 -5.40 14.14
CA LYS A 448 -28.67 -6.54 14.79
C LYS A 448 -29.46 -7.87 14.68
N GLN A 449 -29.87 -8.28 13.47
CA GLN A 449 -30.74 -9.43 13.26
C GLN A 449 -30.22 -10.41 12.20
N HIS A 450 -30.92 -11.53 12.09
CA HIS A 450 -30.75 -12.53 11.04
C HIS A 450 -31.18 -11.97 9.68
N ILE A 451 -30.40 -12.26 8.66
CA ILE A 451 -30.69 -11.97 7.26
C ILE A 451 -30.41 -13.23 6.43
N ASP A 452 -31.21 -13.48 5.41
CA ASP A 452 -31.02 -14.55 4.44
C ASP A 452 -31.35 -14.07 3.03
N GLY A 453 -30.81 -14.77 2.04
CA GLY A 453 -30.95 -14.42 0.64
C GLY A 453 -30.53 -15.54 -0.29
N ARG A 454 -30.64 -15.28 -1.59
CA ARG A 454 -30.18 -16.17 -2.66
C ARG A 454 -29.48 -15.33 -3.72
N GLY A 455 -28.34 -15.81 -4.20
CA GLY A 455 -27.58 -15.09 -5.20
C GLY A 455 -26.92 -13.84 -4.62
N ASP A 456 -26.49 -12.96 -5.53
CA ASP A 456 -25.90 -11.68 -5.19
C ASP A 456 -26.93 -10.72 -4.59
N ALA A 457 -26.56 -10.07 -3.48
CA ALA A 457 -27.43 -9.14 -2.78
C ALA A 457 -26.66 -7.99 -2.15
N VAL A 458 -27.35 -6.85 -1.98
CA VAL A 458 -26.83 -5.68 -1.27
C VAL A 458 -27.80 -5.23 -0.21
N PHE A 459 -27.28 -4.87 0.97
CA PHE A 459 -28.09 -4.33 2.06
C PHE A 459 -27.32 -3.35 2.94
N ASN A 460 -28.03 -2.41 3.55
CA ASN A 460 -27.47 -1.46 4.51
C ASN A 460 -27.40 -2.08 5.91
N TYR A 461 -26.27 -1.94 6.60
CA TYR A 461 -26.08 -2.37 7.99
C TYR A 461 -25.71 -1.19 8.90
N THR A 462 -26.49 -0.96 9.94
CA THR A 462 -26.28 0.14 10.91
C THR A 462 -26.04 -0.35 12.34
N GLY A 463 -25.86 -1.67 12.53
CA GLY A 463 -25.64 -2.27 13.84
C GLY A 463 -24.23 -2.06 14.40
N SER A 464 -24.06 -2.38 15.69
CA SER A 464 -22.74 -2.37 16.35
C SER A 464 -21.87 -3.53 15.89
N ALA A 465 -20.54 -3.39 16.03
CA ALA A 465 -19.61 -4.50 15.80
C ALA A 465 -19.97 -5.72 16.65
N GLY A 466 -19.74 -6.91 16.10
CA GLY A 466 -20.09 -8.18 16.73
C GLY A 466 -19.53 -9.38 15.99
N SER A 467 -20.26 -10.50 16.06
CA SER A 467 -19.91 -11.72 15.31
C SER A 467 -21.12 -12.20 14.50
N ALA A 468 -20.88 -12.71 13.29
CA ALA A 468 -21.94 -13.25 12.44
C ALA A 468 -21.74 -14.74 12.23
N LYS A 469 -22.77 -15.54 12.54
CA LYS A 469 -22.86 -16.93 12.07
C LYS A 469 -23.36 -16.92 10.63
N LEU A 470 -22.53 -17.37 9.69
CA LEU A 470 -22.80 -17.36 8.26
C LEU A 470 -23.02 -18.80 7.77
N ASN A 471 -23.99 -18.99 6.89
CA ASN A 471 -24.18 -20.24 6.16
C ASN A 471 -24.35 -19.95 4.67
N HIS A 472 -23.84 -20.82 3.81
CA HIS A 472 -24.04 -20.80 2.37
C HIS A 472 -24.24 -22.21 1.83
N TYR A 473 -25.28 -22.38 1.03
CA TYR A 473 -25.66 -23.62 0.37
C TYR A 473 -25.53 -23.45 -1.15
N GLY A 474 -24.33 -23.09 -1.59
CA GLY A 474 -23.92 -23.03 -2.99
C GLY A 474 -22.66 -23.85 -3.25
N SER A 475 -22.20 -23.82 -4.49
CA SER A 475 -21.09 -24.64 -4.99
C SER A 475 -19.89 -23.82 -5.46
N SER A 476 -20.06 -22.51 -5.58
CA SER A 476 -19.06 -21.56 -6.09
C SER A 476 -18.79 -20.47 -5.04
N HIS A 477 -18.55 -19.24 -5.47
CA HIS A 477 -18.17 -18.12 -4.62
C HIS A 477 -19.20 -17.85 -3.51
N PHE A 478 -18.68 -17.52 -2.33
CA PHE A 478 -19.42 -16.91 -1.23
C PHE A 478 -18.54 -15.83 -0.61
N ILE A 479 -18.77 -14.61 -1.06
CA ILE A 479 -17.99 -13.43 -0.68
C ILE A 479 -18.91 -12.49 0.06
N ILE A 480 -18.46 -11.96 1.19
CA ILE A 480 -19.16 -10.92 1.94
C ILE A 480 -18.18 -9.79 2.16
N GLU A 481 -18.55 -8.62 1.66
CA GLU A 481 -17.81 -7.38 1.79
C GLU A 481 -18.69 -6.27 2.35
N MET A 482 -18.13 -5.43 3.21
CA MET A 482 -18.79 -4.31 3.86
C MET A 482 -18.13 -3.00 3.45
N THR A 483 -18.76 -2.28 2.53
CA THR A 483 -18.28 -1.00 2.02
C THR A 483 -18.74 0.13 2.95
N ARG A 484 -17.79 0.93 3.45
CA ARG A 484 -18.13 2.20 4.10
C ARG A 484 -18.20 3.29 3.05
N LEU A 485 -19.39 3.86 2.92
CA LEU A 485 -19.63 4.89 1.92
C LEU A 485 -18.76 6.11 2.17
N ASP A 486 -18.47 6.47 3.43
CA ASP A 486 -17.59 7.60 3.78
C ASP A 486 -16.14 7.47 3.26
N GLY A 487 -15.79 6.34 2.62
CA GLY A 487 -14.48 6.07 2.07
C GLY A 487 -13.46 5.63 3.11
N SER A 488 -13.89 5.51 4.38
CA SER A 488 -13.06 4.93 5.44
C SER A 488 -12.96 3.42 5.25
N TRP A 489 -11.95 2.82 5.87
CA TRP A 489 -11.64 1.40 5.66
C TRP A 489 -11.22 0.74 6.96
N ASP A 490 -11.66 -0.50 7.16
CA ASP A 490 -11.31 -1.37 8.28
C ASP A 490 -10.84 -2.71 7.69
N PRO A 491 -9.73 -3.29 8.20
CA PRO A 491 -9.26 -4.60 7.75
C PRO A 491 -10.30 -5.72 7.79
N ASN A 492 -11.35 -5.59 8.60
CA ASN A 492 -12.40 -6.59 8.76
C ASN A 492 -13.58 -6.41 7.78
N ASP A 493 -13.53 -5.41 6.89
CA ASP A 493 -14.60 -5.15 5.91
C ASP A 493 -14.75 -6.28 4.88
N LEU A 494 -13.66 -6.96 4.53
CA LEU A 494 -13.72 -8.22 3.80
C LEU A 494 -14.01 -9.36 4.78
N VAL A 495 -15.30 -9.55 5.07
CA VAL A 495 -15.78 -10.48 6.10
C VAL A 495 -15.49 -11.93 5.73
N LEU A 496 -15.67 -12.28 4.46
CA LEU A 496 -15.49 -13.64 3.97
C LEU A 496 -15.12 -13.69 2.50
N VAL A 497 -14.16 -14.54 2.16
CA VAL A 497 -13.94 -15.07 0.82
C VAL A 497 -13.92 -16.59 0.95
N ASN A 498 -14.85 -17.27 0.30
CA ASN A 498 -14.96 -18.72 0.31
C ASN A 498 -15.38 -19.24 -1.06
N GLU A 499 -14.94 -20.46 -1.39
CA GLU A 499 -15.47 -21.23 -2.51
C GLU A 499 -16.24 -22.45 -1.96
N GLY A 500 -17.42 -22.70 -2.52
CA GLY A 500 -18.35 -23.76 -2.13
C GLY A 500 -19.26 -23.42 -0.95
N SER A 501 -19.81 -24.48 -0.37
CA SER A 501 -20.66 -24.40 0.82
C SER A 501 -19.88 -23.87 2.02
N TYR A 502 -20.55 -23.14 2.90
CA TYR A 502 -19.92 -22.58 4.10
C TYR A 502 -20.82 -22.70 5.32
N SER A 503 -20.24 -22.97 6.49
CA SER A 503 -20.87 -22.74 7.78
C SER A 503 -19.81 -22.36 8.81
N GLY A 504 -19.94 -21.19 9.43
CA GLY A 504 -18.95 -20.72 10.40
C GLY A 504 -19.27 -19.35 10.97
N THR A 505 -18.40 -18.87 11.85
CA THR A 505 -18.53 -17.55 12.48
C THR A 505 -17.41 -16.62 12.00
N ARG A 506 -17.75 -15.37 11.70
CA ARG A 506 -16.80 -14.30 11.34
C ARG A 506 -17.01 -13.07 12.22
N VAL A 507 -15.96 -12.26 12.32
CA VAL A 507 -16.07 -10.90 12.86
C VAL A 507 -17.02 -10.12 11.95
N TRP A 508 -17.90 -9.32 12.54
CA TRP A 508 -18.81 -8.45 11.82
C TRP A 508 -18.53 -7.00 12.21
N PRO A 509 -17.95 -6.18 11.30
CA PRO A 509 -17.67 -4.76 11.55
C PRO A 509 -18.89 -3.96 12.01
N LYS A 510 -18.64 -2.83 12.70
CA LYS A 510 -19.70 -1.86 13.01
C LYS A 510 -20.16 -1.18 11.72
N GLY A 511 -21.46 -0.89 11.65
CA GLY A 511 -22.02 0.05 10.67
C GLY A 511 -21.70 1.52 11.02
N PRO A 512 -22.13 2.47 10.17
CA PRO A 512 -22.90 2.25 8.94
C PRO A 512 -22.05 1.70 7.79
N THR A 513 -22.52 0.65 7.13
CA THR A 513 -21.90 0.06 5.92
C THR A 513 -22.98 -0.35 4.94
N VAL A 514 -22.58 -0.49 3.67
CA VAL A 514 -23.32 -1.22 2.65
C VAL A 514 -22.66 -2.58 2.52
N THR A 515 -23.39 -3.65 2.79
CA THR A 515 -22.92 -5.02 2.70
C THR A 515 -23.29 -5.61 1.35
N ALA A 516 -22.29 -6.06 0.60
CA ALA A 516 -22.46 -6.86 -0.60
C ALA A 516 -22.22 -8.34 -0.26
N VAL A 517 -23.13 -9.20 -0.71
CA VAL A 517 -22.97 -10.65 -0.71
C VAL A 517 -22.90 -11.07 -2.16
N LEU A 518 -21.82 -11.74 -2.55
CA LEU A 518 -21.70 -12.39 -3.85
C LEU A 518 -21.80 -13.90 -3.63
N ALA A 519 -22.79 -14.55 -4.25
CA ALA A 519 -23.08 -15.96 -4.00
C ALA A 519 -23.78 -16.65 -5.19
N ASP A 520 -23.53 -17.95 -5.39
CA ASP A 520 -24.30 -18.77 -6.36
C ASP A 520 -25.52 -19.49 -5.73
N GLY A 521 -25.58 -19.57 -4.39
CA GLY A 521 -26.58 -20.32 -3.64
C GLY A 521 -27.43 -19.50 -2.69
N THR A 522 -28.15 -20.18 -1.79
CA THR A 522 -28.82 -19.54 -0.65
C THR A 522 -27.84 -19.31 0.48
N TRP A 523 -28.00 -18.22 1.22
CA TRP A 523 -27.12 -17.87 2.33
C TRP A 523 -27.90 -17.24 3.48
N SER A 524 -27.29 -17.23 4.65
CA SER A 524 -27.83 -16.57 5.85
C SER A 524 -26.72 -16.01 6.73
N ALA A 525 -26.95 -14.88 7.38
CA ALA A 525 -26.08 -14.29 8.40
C ALA A 525 -26.88 -13.96 9.67
N SER A 526 -26.46 -14.51 10.82
CA SER A 526 -27.00 -14.17 12.14
C SER A 526 -25.98 -13.36 12.93
N ILE A 527 -26.21 -12.05 13.03
CA ILE A 527 -25.29 -11.09 13.68
C ILE A 527 -25.61 -10.99 15.17
N ARG A 528 -24.60 -11.12 16.04
CA ARG A 528 -24.69 -11.09 17.51
C ARG A 528 -23.77 -10.04 18.10
#